data_AF-S7XT84-F1
#
_entry.id   AF-S7XT84-F1
#
_cell.length_a   1.000
_cell.length_b   1.000
_cell.length_c   1.000
_cell.angle_alpha   90.00
_cell.angle_beta   90.00
_cell.angle_gamma   90.00
#
_symmetry.space_group_name_H-M   'P 1'
#
loop_
_entity.id
_entity.type
_entity.pdbx_description
1 polymer ?
#
loop_
_entity_poly.entity_id
_entity_poly.type
_entity_poly.pdbx_seq_one_letter_code
_entity_poly.pdbx_strand_id
1 'polypeptide(L)'
;MINQFEEKIRIYISQLGPLITIANSYICANNIKNTGYKITISTLILPSVFCFFLPPLLANLAYTQMMVSDVLLVGFVLGLTLFMIVGHNKFLGFMADILAQFGKLGLLIAMKNNKESLSKILLWLTIAGFSSSLFLEILQGKTQFSISKNQLLDILLSTAIVAFTRKYYNKDFIIFIHVFLIKIYFVVENRFTQKNKKEKSANTTKTKEAPATPRKRPVRKAAMAAAGML
;
A
#
# COMPACT_ATOMS: atom_id res chain seq x y z
N MET A 1 -35.73 5.73 -5.90
CA MET A 1 -34.90 4.50 -5.99
C MET A 1 -33.43 4.77 -5.67
N ILE A 2 -32.75 5.73 -6.32
CA ILE A 2 -31.32 6.03 -6.09
C ILE A 2 -31.03 6.48 -4.65
N ASN A 3 -31.84 7.38 -4.08
CA ASN A 3 -31.59 7.89 -2.72
C ASN A 3 -31.74 6.81 -1.62
N GLN A 4 -32.73 5.92 -1.76
CA GLN A 4 -32.91 4.77 -0.85
C GLN A 4 -31.74 3.78 -0.93
N PHE A 5 -31.14 3.64 -2.10
CA PHE A 5 -29.95 2.80 -2.29
C PHE A 5 -28.72 3.42 -1.62
N GLU A 6 -28.50 4.74 -1.78
CA GLU A 6 -27.40 5.46 -1.12
C GLU A 6 -27.51 5.42 0.41
N GLU A 7 -28.72 5.60 0.95
CA GLU A 7 -28.97 5.55 2.39
C GLU A 7 -28.70 4.16 2.96
N LYS A 8 -29.16 3.09 2.30
CA LYS A 8 -28.84 1.72 2.70
C LYS A 8 -27.34 1.47 2.70
N ILE A 9 -26.62 1.89 1.66
CA ILE A 9 -25.16 1.72 1.59
C ILE A 9 -24.47 2.44 2.75
N ARG A 10 -24.90 3.66 3.08
CA ARG A 10 -24.33 4.43 4.20
C ARG A 10 -24.49 3.70 5.53
N ILE A 11 -25.67 3.13 5.77
CA ILE A 11 -25.96 2.33 6.98
C ILE A 11 -25.10 1.06 7.00
N TYR A 12 -24.94 0.36 5.88
CA TYR A 12 -24.07 -0.81 5.83
C TYR A 12 -22.60 -0.45 6.08
N ILE A 13 -22.09 0.64 5.50
CA ILE A 13 -20.70 1.07 5.70
C ILE A 13 -20.45 1.44 7.17
N SER A 14 -21.40 2.09 7.85
CA SER A 14 -21.22 2.45 9.27
C SER A 14 -21.18 1.21 10.17
N GLN A 15 -22.01 0.21 9.91
CA GLN A 15 -22.00 -1.07 10.64
C GLN A 15 -20.71 -1.87 10.41
N LEU A 16 -20.08 -1.72 9.24
CA LEU A 16 -18.81 -2.37 8.92
C LEU A 16 -17.59 -1.70 9.55
N GLY A 17 -17.74 -0.59 10.28
CA GLY A 17 -16.63 0.18 10.87
C GLY A 17 -15.58 -0.66 11.62
N PRO A 18 -15.97 -1.56 12.55
CA PRO A 18 -15.03 -2.43 13.25
C PRO A 18 -14.29 -3.40 12.30
N LEU A 19 -15.02 -4.02 11.36
CA LEU A 19 -14.46 -4.93 10.36
C LEU A 19 -13.46 -4.23 9.43
N ILE A 20 -13.78 -3.00 8.99
CA ILE A 20 -12.90 -2.15 8.20
C ILE A 20 -11.64 -1.81 9.00
N THR A 21 -11.76 -1.53 10.30
CA THR A 21 -10.62 -1.25 11.18
C THR A 21 -9.70 -2.46 11.28
N ILE A 22 -10.26 -3.65 11.51
CA ILE A 22 -9.52 -4.92 11.54
C ILE A 22 -8.79 -5.14 10.21
N ALA A 23 -9.47 -4.95 9.08
CA ALA A 23 -8.90 -5.10 7.75
C ALA A 23 -7.76 -4.10 7.48
N ASN A 24 -7.95 -2.82 7.81
CA ASN A 24 -6.92 -1.79 7.66
C ASN A 24 -5.69 -2.08 8.53
N SER A 25 -5.90 -2.56 9.76
CA SER A 25 -4.82 -2.95 10.67
C SER A 25 -4.05 -4.16 10.12
N TYR A 26 -4.77 -5.17 9.60
CA TYR A 26 -4.17 -6.32 8.92
C TYR A 26 -3.31 -5.90 7.72
N ILE A 27 -3.81 -5.01 6.85
CA ILE A 27 -3.06 -4.50 5.69
C ILE A 27 -1.85 -3.70 6.14
N CYS A 28 -1.99 -2.86 7.17
CA CYS A 28 -0.89 -2.10 7.73
C CYS A 28 0.26 -3.02 8.16
N ALA A 29 -0.05 -4.08 8.90
CA ALA A 29 0.91 -5.09 9.32
C ALA A 29 1.54 -5.83 8.12
N ASN A 30 0.73 -6.15 7.10
CA ASN A 30 1.21 -6.76 5.87
C ASN A 30 2.17 -5.85 5.10
N ASN A 31 1.87 -4.55 5.03
CA ASN A 31 2.74 -3.57 4.40
C ASN A 31 4.08 -3.46 5.14
N ILE A 32 4.06 -3.45 6.48
CA ILE A 32 5.27 -3.45 7.31
C ILE A 32 6.09 -4.73 7.07
N LYS A 33 5.46 -5.91 7.03
CA LYS A 33 6.14 -7.16 6.64
C LYS A 33 6.84 -7.04 5.29
N ASN A 34 6.16 -6.46 4.30
CA ASN A 34 6.70 -6.30 2.94
C ASN A 34 7.91 -5.36 2.87
N THR A 35 8.15 -4.54 3.91
CA THR A 35 9.36 -3.72 4.02
C THR A 35 10.61 -4.51 4.44
N GLY A 36 10.46 -5.76 4.86
CA GLY A 36 11.57 -6.65 5.24
C GLY A 36 11.81 -6.79 6.74
N TYR A 37 10.95 -6.23 7.61
CA TYR A 37 11.06 -6.45 9.05
C TYR A 37 10.85 -7.91 9.41
N LYS A 38 11.67 -8.41 10.34
CA LYS A 38 11.39 -9.66 11.04
C LYS A 38 10.11 -9.48 11.86
N ILE A 39 9.09 -10.25 11.51
CA ILE A 39 7.78 -10.17 12.16
C ILE A 39 7.87 -10.87 13.51
N THR A 40 8.00 -10.08 14.56
CA THR A 40 7.73 -10.50 15.94
C THR A 40 6.75 -9.50 16.54
N ILE A 41 5.98 -9.90 17.54
CA ILE A 41 4.94 -9.03 18.13
C ILE A 41 5.57 -7.71 18.62
N SER A 42 6.69 -7.78 19.34
CA SER A 42 7.40 -6.62 19.87
C SER A 42 7.92 -5.68 18.77
N THR A 43 8.39 -6.22 17.64
CA THR A 43 8.90 -5.42 16.52
C THR A 43 7.80 -4.91 15.60
N LEU A 44 6.59 -5.48 15.65
CA LEU A 44 5.48 -5.10 14.78
C LEU A 44 4.58 -4.02 15.41
N ILE A 45 4.31 -4.09 16.72
CA ILE A 45 3.34 -3.22 17.39
C ILE A 45 3.67 -1.74 17.16
N LEU A 46 4.90 -1.32 17.45
CA LEU A 46 5.26 0.09 17.41
C LEU A 46 5.21 0.66 15.97
N PRO A 47 5.81 0.01 14.95
CA PRO A 47 5.62 0.40 13.55
C PRO A 47 4.16 0.43 13.11
N SER A 48 3.34 -0.54 13.55
CA SER A 48 1.92 -0.56 13.21
C SER A 48 1.14 0.58 13.84
N VAL A 49 1.44 0.96 15.09
CA VAL A 49 0.84 2.12 15.74
C VAL A 49 1.17 3.39 14.96
N PHE A 50 2.45 3.56 14.58
CA PHE A 50 2.87 4.71 13.80
C PHE A 50 2.23 4.74 12.42
N CYS A 51 2.24 3.65 11.65
CA CYS A 51 1.63 3.63 10.33
C CYS A 51 0.10 3.78 10.35
N PHE A 52 -0.58 3.28 11.39
CA PHE A 52 -2.04 3.28 11.45
C PHE A 52 -2.61 4.58 12.03
N PHE A 53 -2.10 5.04 13.17
CA PHE A 53 -2.66 6.18 13.90
C PHE A 53 -1.98 7.50 13.57
N LEU A 54 -0.65 7.51 13.33
CA LEU A 54 0.07 8.77 13.22
C LEU A 54 -0.35 9.61 11.99
N PRO A 55 -0.56 9.05 10.78
CA PRO A 55 -1.00 9.83 9.63
C PRO A 55 -2.32 10.60 9.85
N PRO A 56 -3.42 9.94 10.28
CA PRO A 56 -4.67 10.66 10.53
C PRO A 56 -4.61 11.58 11.77
N LEU A 57 -3.78 11.25 12.79
CA LEU A 57 -3.56 12.15 13.93
C LEU A 57 -2.80 13.42 13.52
N LEU A 58 -1.80 13.33 12.65
CA LEU A 58 -1.14 14.50 12.08
C LEU A 58 -2.08 15.32 11.21
N ALA A 59 -2.95 14.65 10.44
CA ALA A 59 -3.94 15.32 9.62
C ALA A 59 -4.98 16.09 10.45
N ASN A 60 -5.24 15.66 11.70
CA ASN A 60 -6.11 16.40 12.61
C ASN A 60 -5.60 17.81 12.96
N LEU A 61 -4.32 18.12 12.73
CA LEU A 61 -3.80 19.50 12.83
C LEU A 61 -4.50 20.46 11.87
N ALA A 62 -5.00 19.96 10.73
CA ALA A 62 -5.79 20.76 9.79
C ALA A 62 -7.22 20.97 10.31
N TYR A 63 -7.86 19.89 10.78
CA TYR A 63 -9.12 19.91 11.54
C TYR A 63 -9.39 18.51 12.11
N THR A 64 -10.10 18.45 13.24
CA THR A 64 -10.36 17.20 13.94
C THR A 64 -11.37 16.33 13.18
N GLN A 65 -10.90 15.24 12.57
CA GLN A 65 -11.76 14.26 11.89
C GLN A 65 -11.65 12.86 12.51
N MET A 66 -10.45 12.43 12.90
CA MET A 66 -10.24 11.13 13.52
C MET A 66 -10.27 11.28 15.04
N MET A 67 -11.06 10.45 15.72
CA MET A 67 -11.00 10.28 17.17
C MET A 67 -10.61 8.85 17.49
N VAL A 68 -9.67 8.67 18.42
CA VAL A 68 -9.28 7.34 18.90
C VAL A 68 -10.38 6.88 19.88
N SER A 69 -11.18 5.92 19.44
CA SER A 69 -12.22 5.30 20.26
C SER A 69 -11.81 3.90 20.71
N ASP A 70 -12.45 3.38 21.75
CA ASP A 70 -12.20 2.02 22.25
C ASP A 70 -12.44 0.98 21.16
N VAL A 71 -13.50 1.15 20.36
CA VAL A 71 -13.81 0.26 19.23
C VAL A 71 -12.69 0.26 18.18
N LEU A 72 -12.09 1.42 17.91
CA LEU A 72 -10.99 1.55 16.97
C LEU A 72 -9.72 0.85 17.51
N LEU A 73 -9.42 1.05 18.80
CA LEU A 73 -8.29 0.41 19.49
C LEU A 73 -8.43 -1.11 19.50
N VAL A 74 -9.60 -1.63 19.88
CA VAL A 74 -9.90 -3.06 19.88
C VAL A 74 -9.79 -3.63 18.46
N GLY A 75 -10.39 -2.97 17.47
CA GLY A 75 -10.30 -3.38 16.06
C GLY A 75 -8.87 -3.39 15.54
N PHE A 76 -8.06 -2.42 15.95
CA PHE A 76 -6.64 -2.36 15.60
C PHE A 76 -5.87 -3.56 16.16
N VAL A 77 -6.02 -3.84 17.47
CA VAL A 77 -5.36 -4.98 18.13
C VAL A 77 -5.81 -6.30 17.49
N LEU A 78 -7.11 -6.49 17.26
CA LEU A 78 -7.64 -7.69 16.60
C LEU A 78 -7.07 -7.87 15.18
N GLY A 79 -6.94 -6.80 14.41
CA GLY A 79 -6.32 -6.87 13.08
C GLY A 79 -4.85 -7.27 13.12
N LEU A 80 -4.08 -6.78 14.10
CA LEU A 80 -2.70 -7.20 14.31
C LEU A 80 -2.60 -8.67 14.71
N THR A 81 -3.41 -9.11 15.68
CA THR A 81 -3.44 -10.51 16.12
C THR A 81 -3.84 -11.43 14.97
N LEU A 82 -4.86 -11.05 14.19
CA LEU A 82 -5.27 -11.80 13.00
C LEU A 82 -4.12 -11.92 11.99
N PHE A 83 -3.40 -10.83 11.74
CA PHE A 83 -2.23 -10.88 10.86
C PHE A 83 -1.11 -11.79 11.40
N MET A 84 -0.86 -11.81 12.70
CA MET A 84 0.15 -12.70 13.29
C MET A 84 -0.20 -14.19 13.11
N ILE A 85 -1.49 -14.54 13.14
CA ILE A 85 -1.95 -15.94 13.01
C ILE A 85 -2.00 -16.36 11.53
N VAL A 86 -2.53 -15.51 10.65
CA VAL A 86 -2.89 -15.88 9.26
C VAL A 86 -2.30 -14.96 8.19
N GLY A 87 -1.31 -14.12 8.51
CA GLY A 87 -0.68 -13.14 7.62
C GLY A 87 0.09 -13.70 6.41
N HIS A 88 0.13 -15.02 6.26
CA HIS A 88 0.65 -15.69 5.05
C HIS A 88 -0.45 -16.05 4.05
N ASN A 89 -1.72 -15.96 4.44
CA ASN A 89 -2.86 -16.32 3.61
C ASN A 89 -3.19 -15.20 2.61
N LYS A 90 -2.93 -15.47 1.32
CA LYS A 90 -3.21 -14.54 0.22
C LYS A 90 -4.69 -14.20 0.07
N PHE A 91 -5.58 -15.17 0.33
CA PHE A 91 -7.02 -14.94 0.24
C PHE A 91 -7.48 -13.93 1.30
N LEU A 92 -6.98 -14.07 2.53
CA LEU A 92 -7.32 -13.14 3.61
C LEU A 92 -6.79 -11.74 3.34
N GLY A 93 -5.58 -11.63 2.79
CA GLY A 93 -5.03 -10.34 2.34
C GLY A 93 -5.89 -9.70 1.25
N PHE A 94 -6.39 -10.48 0.29
CA PHE A 94 -7.30 -9.98 -0.73
C PHE A 94 -8.64 -9.49 -0.16
N MET A 95 -9.23 -10.23 0.78
CA MET A 95 -10.48 -9.82 1.43
C MET A 95 -10.27 -8.56 2.28
N ALA A 96 -9.15 -8.48 3.03
CA ALA A 96 -8.81 -7.29 3.78
C ALA A 96 -8.67 -6.08 2.86
N ASP A 97 -7.97 -6.21 1.72
CA ASP A 97 -7.83 -5.16 0.71
C ASP A 97 -9.18 -4.63 0.23
N ILE A 98 -10.15 -5.51 -0.02
CA ILE A 98 -11.52 -5.12 -0.41
C ILE A 98 -12.19 -4.31 0.70
N LEU A 99 -12.16 -4.80 1.95
CA LEU A 99 -12.75 -4.10 3.08
C LEU A 99 -12.11 -2.73 3.30
N ALA A 100 -10.80 -2.61 3.13
CA ALA A 100 -10.10 -1.34 3.22
C ALA A 100 -10.55 -0.33 2.15
N GLN A 101 -10.89 -0.79 0.94
CA GLN A 101 -11.49 0.08 -0.07
C GLN A 101 -12.85 0.61 0.37
N PHE A 102 -13.69 -0.21 1.01
CA PHE A 102 -14.95 0.26 1.59
C PHE A 102 -14.71 1.29 2.71
N GLY A 103 -13.65 1.12 3.51
CA GLY A 103 -13.21 2.13 4.47
C GLY A 103 -12.83 3.45 3.81
N LYS A 104 -12.04 3.40 2.73
CA LYS A 104 -11.67 4.59 1.94
C LYS A 104 -12.89 5.28 1.34
N LEU A 105 -13.84 4.51 0.80
CA LEU A 105 -15.13 5.03 0.29
C LEU A 105 -15.90 5.76 1.39
N GLY A 106 -16.08 5.13 2.55
CA GLY A 106 -16.75 5.73 3.70
C GLY A 106 -16.08 7.03 4.13
N LEU A 107 -14.74 7.06 4.17
CA LEU A 107 -13.97 8.26 4.47
C LEU A 107 -14.22 9.38 3.46
N LEU A 108 -14.11 9.12 2.16
CA LEU A 108 -14.31 10.14 1.13
C LEU A 108 -15.74 10.71 1.11
N ILE A 109 -16.74 9.86 1.36
CA ILE A 109 -18.15 10.29 1.49
C ILE A 109 -18.33 11.14 2.76
N ALA A 110 -17.72 10.75 3.88
CA ALA A 110 -17.74 11.55 5.10
C ALA A 110 -17.09 12.92 4.90
N MET A 111 -15.95 12.97 4.19
CA MET A 111 -15.25 14.21 3.83
C MET A 111 -16.10 15.09 2.92
N LYS A 112 -16.75 14.53 1.90
CA LYS A 112 -17.64 15.28 1.00
C LYS A 112 -18.76 15.98 1.77
N ASN A 113 -19.35 15.27 2.72
CA ASN A 113 -20.52 15.71 3.49
C ASN A 113 -20.16 16.48 4.77
N ASN A 114 -18.87 16.68 5.07
CA ASN A 114 -18.43 17.44 6.23
C ASN A 114 -18.73 18.94 6.03
N LYS A 115 -19.03 19.65 7.13
CA LYS A 115 -19.35 21.08 7.16
C LYS A 115 -18.12 21.98 7.13
N GLU A 116 -16.93 21.48 7.47
CA GLU A 116 -15.66 22.23 7.47
C GLU A 116 -15.30 22.79 6.10
N SER A 117 -14.46 23.83 6.01
CA SER A 117 -14.10 24.43 4.71
C SER A 117 -13.42 23.43 3.76
N LEU A 118 -13.62 23.59 2.45
CA LEU A 118 -13.00 22.71 1.46
C LEU A 118 -11.47 22.68 1.61
N SER A 119 -10.84 23.82 1.89
CA SER A 119 -9.40 23.93 2.12
C SER A 119 -8.91 23.03 3.25
N LYS A 120 -9.61 23.00 4.40
CA LYS A 120 -9.27 22.13 5.54
C LYS A 120 -9.38 20.65 5.17
N ILE A 121 -10.41 20.27 4.43
CA ILE A 121 -10.62 18.89 3.97
C ILE A 121 -9.50 18.42 3.04
N LEU A 122 -9.14 19.24 2.06
CA LEU A 122 -8.06 18.93 1.13
C LEU A 122 -6.72 18.86 1.85
N LEU A 123 -6.47 19.77 2.79
CA LEU A 123 -5.26 19.75 3.60
C LEU A 123 -5.17 18.47 4.45
N TRP A 124 -6.26 18.06 5.09
CA TRP A 124 -6.31 16.81 5.86
C TRP A 124 -5.98 15.59 5.00
N LEU A 125 -6.63 15.45 3.83
CA LEU A 125 -6.38 14.31 2.91
C LEU A 125 -4.93 14.28 2.43
N THR A 126 -4.37 15.46 2.16
CA THR A 126 -2.98 15.61 1.73
C THR A 126 -2.04 15.20 2.86
N ILE A 127 -2.18 15.78 4.05
CA ILE A 127 -1.32 15.45 5.21
C ILE A 127 -1.41 13.95 5.53
N ALA A 128 -2.61 13.37 5.61
CA ALA A 128 -2.79 11.95 5.89
C ALA A 128 -2.13 11.06 4.83
N GLY A 129 -2.28 11.38 3.54
CA GLY A 129 -1.70 10.61 2.44
C GLY A 129 -0.16 10.66 2.42
N PHE A 130 0.40 11.87 2.53
CA PHE A 130 1.85 12.07 2.49
C PHE A 130 2.54 11.49 3.73
N SER A 131 1.99 11.71 4.93
CA SER A 131 2.56 11.17 6.17
C SER A 131 2.52 9.65 6.20
N SER A 132 1.47 9.00 5.69
CA SER A 132 1.41 7.54 5.58
C SER A 132 2.55 6.98 4.72
N SER A 133 2.81 7.57 3.55
CA SER A 133 3.95 7.19 2.71
C SER A 133 5.29 7.43 3.41
N LEU A 134 5.45 8.59 4.05
CA LEU A 134 6.67 8.97 4.76
C LEU A 134 7.02 7.99 5.88
N PHE A 135 6.05 7.61 6.72
CA PHE A 135 6.33 6.64 7.78
C PHE A 135 6.69 5.26 7.23
N LEU A 136 6.04 4.82 6.14
CA LEU A 136 6.39 3.55 5.53
C LEU A 136 7.82 3.55 4.95
N GLU A 137 8.29 4.68 4.43
CA GLU A 137 9.67 4.82 3.94
C GLU A 137 10.71 4.92 5.07
N ILE A 138 10.37 5.62 6.16
CA ILE A 138 11.22 5.67 7.36
C ILE A 138 11.40 4.25 7.91
N LEU A 139 10.32 3.46 7.96
CA LEU A 139 10.42 2.05 8.36
C LEU A 139 11.28 1.24 7.40
N GLN A 140 11.24 1.52 6.10
CA GLN A 140 12.14 0.87 5.12
C GLN A 140 13.63 1.26 5.30
N GLY A 141 13.96 2.17 6.23
CA GLY A 141 15.32 2.66 6.43
C GLY A 141 15.83 3.51 5.26
N LYS A 142 14.93 4.02 4.42
CA LYS A 142 15.29 4.89 3.30
C LYS A 142 15.65 6.28 3.80
N THR A 143 16.82 6.76 3.42
CA THR A 143 17.30 8.11 3.77
C THR A 143 16.79 9.19 2.81
N GLN A 144 16.40 8.79 1.59
CA GLN A 144 15.81 9.68 0.59
C GLN A 144 14.33 9.39 0.46
N PHE A 145 13.52 10.41 0.76
CA PHE A 145 12.07 10.34 0.59
C PHE A 145 11.72 10.34 -0.90
N SER A 146 11.00 9.31 -1.34
CA SER A 146 10.55 9.12 -2.71
C SER A 146 9.13 8.57 -2.74
N ILE A 147 8.19 9.38 -3.21
CA ILE A 147 6.81 8.94 -3.38
C ILE A 147 6.68 8.26 -4.73
N SER A 148 6.15 7.03 -4.73
CA SER A 148 5.84 6.35 -5.99
C SER A 148 4.78 7.13 -6.77
N LYS A 149 4.90 7.15 -8.11
CA LYS A 149 3.91 7.80 -9.00
C LYS A 149 2.48 7.37 -8.69
N ASN A 150 2.29 6.10 -8.34
CA ASN A 150 0.98 5.52 -8.06
C ASN A 150 0.39 6.05 -6.75
N GLN A 151 1.20 6.20 -5.69
CA GLN A 151 0.77 6.81 -4.44
C GLN A 151 0.43 8.29 -4.63
N LEU A 152 1.28 9.03 -5.36
CA LEU A 152 1.02 10.44 -5.65
C LEU A 152 -0.30 10.62 -6.41
N LEU A 153 -0.52 9.80 -7.46
CA LEU A 153 -1.77 9.80 -8.20
C LEU A 153 -2.97 9.44 -7.33
N ASP A 154 -2.85 8.48 -6.42
CA ASP A 154 -3.94 8.10 -5.53
C ASP A 154 -4.34 9.25 -4.58
N ILE A 155 -3.35 9.97 -4.03
CA ILE A 155 -3.58 11.15 -3.18
C ILE A 155 -4.22 12.28 -3.99
N LEU A 156 -3.67 12.60 -5.16
CA LEU A 156 -4.18 13.66 -6.03
C LEU A 156 -5.58 13.37 -6.54
N LEU A 157 -5.88 12.14 -6.95
CA LEU A 157 -7.21 11.79 -7.43
C LEU A 157 -8.21 11.81 -6.28
N SER A 158 -7.86 11.28 -5.11
CA SER A 158 -8.74 11.27 -3.93
C SER A 158 -9.10 12.69 -3.49
N THR A 159 -8.13 13.60 -3.48
CA THR A 159 -8.35 15.03 -3.18
C THR A 159 -9.18 15.72 -4.26
N ALA A 160 -8.88 15.50 -5.54
CA ALA A 160 -9.64 16.07 -6.65
C ALA A 160 -11.11 15.61 -6.67
N ILE A 161 -11.36 14.32 -6.38
CA ILE A 161 -12.71 13.76 -6.30
C ILE A 161 -13.51 14.45 -5.21
N VAL A 162 -12.95 14.62 -4.01
CA VAL A 162 -13.63 15.31 -2.91
C VAL A 162 -13.88 16.78 -3.26
N ALA A 163 -12.89 17.46 -3.85
CA ALA A 163 -13.06 18.84 -4.31
C ALA A 163 -14.19 18.98 -5.33
N PHE A 164 -14.19 18.15 -6.38
CA PHE A 164 -15.18 18.20 -7.45
C PHE A 164 -16.56 17.81 -6.93
N THR A 165 -16.67 16.70 -6.21
CA THR A 165 -17.96 16.20 -5.74
C THR A 165 -18.63 17.14 -4.75
N ARG A 166 -17.83 17.84 -3.93
CA ARG A 166 -18.34 18.85 -3.01
C ARG A 166 -18.71 20.16 -3.72
N LYS A 167 -17.88 20.65 -4.65
CA LYS A 167 -18.13 21.90 -5.38
C LYS A 167 -19.40 21.82 -6.25
N TYR A 168 -19.67 20.66 -6.84
CA TYR A 168 -20.80 20.45 -7.74
C TYR A 168 -21.98 19.70 -7.09
N TYR A 169 -21.99 19.53 -5.76
CA TYR A 169 -23.04 18.82 -5.02
C TYR A 169 -23.43 17.46 -5.63
N ASN A 170 -22.41 16.73 -6.10
CA ASN A 170 -22.59 15.48 -6.79
C ASN A 170 -23.06 14.36 -5.83
N LYS A 171 -23.81 13.40 -6.40
CA LYS A 171 -24.30 12.21 -5.68
C LYS A 171 -23.16 11.36 -5.14
N ASP A 172 -23.40 10.68 -4.01
CA ASP A 172 -22.39 9.81 -3.37
C ASP A 172 -21.93 8.71 -4.33
N PHE A 173 -22.84 8.23 -5.20
CA PHE A 173 -22.54 7.25 -6.25
C PHE A 173 -21.34 7.62 -7.16
N ILE A 174 -21.06 8.91 -7.39
CA ILE A 174 -19.91 9.33 -8.19
C ILE A 174 -18.59 8.97 -7.51
N ILE A 175 -18.52 9.05 -6.17
CA ILE A 175 -17.34 8.63 -5.40
C ILE A 175 -17.13 7.11 -5.54
N PHE A 176 -18.21 6.33 -5.51
CA PHE A 176 -18.15 4.86 -5.72
C PHE A 176 -17.54 4.49 -7.07
N ILE A 177 -18.05 5.09 -8.15
CA ILE A 177 -17.53 4.83 -9.51
C ILE A 177 -16.03 5.15 -9.55
N HIS A 178 -15.62 6.30 -9.01
CA HIS A 178 -14.23 6.71 -9.09
C HIS A 178 -13.29 5.77 -8.35
N VAL A 179 -13.58 5.40 -7.10
CA VAL A 179 -12.71 4.46 -6.35
C VAL A 179 -12.61 3.12 -7.08
N PHE A 180 -13.71 2.65 -7.68
CA PHE A 180 -13.70 1.43 -8.48
C PHE A 180 -12.83 1.56 -9.74
N LEU A 181 -12.94 2.66 -10.49
CA LEU A 181 -12.12 2.93 -11.67
C LEU A 181 -10.64 3.04 -11.34
N ILE A 182 -10.27 3.71 -10.23
CA ILE A 182 -8.88 3.78 -9.75
C ILE A 182 -8.33 2.38 -9.53
N LYS A 183 -9.11 1.51 -8.87
CA LYS A 183 -8.67 0.15 -8.57
C LYS A 183 -8.49 -0.67 -9.85
N ILE A 184 -9.42 -0.57 -10.79
CA ILE A 184 -9.29 -1.21 -12.10
C ILE A 184 -8.02 -0.72 -12.79
N TYR A 185 -7.81 0.60 -12.85
CA TYR A 185 -6.62 1.19 -13.47
C TYR A 185 -5.33 0.59 -12.91
N PHE A 186 -5.17 0.55 -11.58
CA PHE A 186 -3.97 -0.02 -10.96
C PHE A 186 -3.82 -1.53 -11.19
N VAL A 187 -4.92 -2.28 -11.23
CA VAL A 187 -4.87 -3.72 -11.57
C VAL A 187 -4.40 -3.93 -13.01
N VAL A 188 -4.91 -3.14 -13.94
CA VAL A 188 -4.52 -3.18 -15.35
C VAL A 188 -3.05 -2.78 -15.52
N GLU A 189 -2.63 -1.64 -14.95
CA GLU A 189 -1.25 -1.15 -15.02
C GLU A 189 -0.23 -2.16 -14.46
N ASN A 190 -0.54 -2.77 -13.31
CA ASN A 190 0.32 -3.78 -12.70
C ASN A 190 0.47 -5.04 -13.57
N ARG A 191 -0.61 -5.50 -14.24
CA ARG A 191 -0.53 -6.65 -15.16
C ARG A 191 0.34 -6.34 -16.38
N PHE A 192 0.23 -5.15 -16.95
CA PHE A 192 1.07 -4.73 -18.08
C PHE A 192 2.55 -4.59 -17.69
N THR A 193 2.83 -4.02 -16.53
CA THR A 193 4.21 -3.80 -16.07
C THR A 193 4.89 -5.12 -15.69
N GLN A 194 4.17 -6.08 -15.09
CA GLN A 194 4.71 -7.41 -14.82
C GLN A 194 5.02 -8.19 -16.10
N LYS A 195 4.19 -8.06 -17.15
CA LYS A 195 4.44 -8.69 -18.45
C LYS A 195 5.74 -8.15 -19.07
N ASN A 196 5.92 -6.82 -19.06
CA ASN A 196 7.12 -6.18 -19.59
C ASN A 196 8.40 -6.50 -18.79
N LYS A 197 8.31 -6.65 -17.46
CA LYS A 197 9.45 -7.08 -16.64
C LYS A 197 9.86 -8.53 -16.91
N LYS A 198 8.89 -9.44 -17.08
CA LYS A 198 9.16 -10.85 -17.43
C LYS A 198 9.80 -10.98 -18.81
N GLU A 199 9.36 -10.19 -19.79
CA GLU A 199 9.95 -10.15 -21.13
C GLU A 199 11.40 -9.61 -21.13
N LYS A 200 11.69 -8.58 -20.33
CA LYS A 200 13.07 -8.06 -20.18
C LYS A 200 14.03 -9.04 -19.48
N SER A 201 13.57 -9.77 -18.46
CA SER A 201 14.38 -10.81 -17.83
C SER A 201 14.63 -12.02 -18.74
N ALA A 202 13.66 -12.39 -19.59
CA ALA A 202 13.82 -13.47 -20.57
C ALA A 202 14.83 -13.14 -21.69
N ASN A 203 14.90 -11.87 -22.11
CA ASN A 203 15.87 -11.43 -23.12
C ASN A 203 17.29 -11.24 -22.56
N THR A 204 17.45 -10.95 -21.27
CA THR A 204 18.78 -10.80 -20.66
C THR A 204 19.52 -12.14 -20.52
N THR A 205 18.79 -13.25 -20.40
CA THR A 205 19.39 -14.60 -20.31
C THR A 205 19.85 -15.15 -21.66
N LYS A 206 19.37 -14.60 -22.80
CA LYS A 206 19.76 -15.06 -24.15
C LYS A 206 20.99 -14.35 -24.75
N THR A 207 21.53 -13.31 -24.10
CA THR A 207 22.65 -12.51 -24.65
C THR A 207 23.98 -12.73 -23.93
N LYS A 208 24.07 -13.74 -23.02
CA LYS A 208 25.33 -14.11 -22.33
C LYS A 208 25.82 -15.53 -22.62
N GLU A 209 25.51 -16.08 -23.79
CA GLU A 209 26.33 -17.15 -24.38
C GLU A 209 27.26 -16.51 -25.42
N ALA A 210 28.30 -15.83 -24.92
CA ALA A 210 29.48 -15.61 -25.75
C ALA A 210 30.13 -16.99 -25.98
N PRO A 211 30.52 -17.35 -27.21
CA PRO A 211 31.15 -18.63 -27.48
C PRO A 211 32.45 -18.70 -26.67
N ALA A 212 32.55 -19.70 -25.80
CA ALA A 212 33.76 -19.99 -25.06
C ALA A 212 34.91 -20.18 -26.06
N THR A 213 35.83 -19.23 -26.13
CA THR A 213 37.08 -19.41 -26.86
C THR A 213 37.83 -20.57 -26.20
N PRO A 214 38.31 -21.56 -26.97
CA PRO A 214 38.98 -22.71 -26.41
C PRO A 214 40.26 -22.25 -25.71
N ARG A 215 40.31 -22.39 -24.38
CA ARG A 215 41.53 -22.23 -23.59
C ARG A 215 42.59 -23.21 -24.11
N LYS A 216 43.59 -22.71 -24.84
CA LYS A 216 44.81 -23.45 -25.13
C LYS A 216 45.47 -23.83 -23.80
N ARG A 217 45.49 -25.13 -23.48
CA ARG A 217 46.27 -25.66 -22.35
C ARG A 217 47.76 -25.39 -22.60
N PRO A 218 48.52 -24.87 -21.63
CA PRO A 218 49.97 -24.81 -21.77
C PRO A 218 50.53 -26.23 -21.83
N VAL A 219 51.26 -26.51 -22.91
CA VAL A 219 52.00 -27.75 -23.10
C VAL A 219 53.13 -27.78 -22.07
N ARG A 220 53.03 -28.66 -21.07
CA ARG A 220 54.12 -29.02 -20.16
C ARG A 220 55.20 -29.75 -20.96
N LYS A 221 56.13 -29.00 -21.56
CA LYS A 221 57.43 -29.50 -22.05
C LYS A 221 58.53 -28.72 -21.34
N ALA A 222 58.88 -29.10 -20.10
CA ALA A 222 60.15 -28.72 -19.43
C ALA A 222 60.29 -29.32 -18.01
N ALA A 223 59.89 -30.58 -17.76
CA ALA A 223 60.09 -31.20 -16.44
C ALA A 223 60.52 -32.68 -16.51
N MET A 224 61.21 -33.07 -17.59
CA MET A 224 61.82 -34.41 -17.73
C MET A 224 63.29 -34.34 -18.22
N ALA A 225 64.01 -33.26 -17.92
CA ALA A 225 65.44 -33.15 -18.24
C ALA A 225 66.34 -32.96 -16.99
N ALA A 226 65.80 -33.15 -15.78
CA ALA A 226 66.55 -32.98 -14.54
C ALA A 226 66.25 -34.07 -13.49
N ALA A 227 66.08 -35.32 -13.95
CA ALA A 227 65.94 -36.49 -13.07
C ALA A 227 66.88 -37.64 -13.48
N GLY A 228 68.06 -37.29 -14.01
CA GLY A 228 69.09 -38.25 -14.38
C GLY A 228 70.42 -37.56 -14.58
N MET A 229 71.12 -37.25 -13.49
CA MET A 229 72.58 -37.16 -13.36
C MET A 229 72.91 -36.69 -11.94
N LEU A 230 73.05 -37.66 -11.03
CA LEU A 230 74.10 -37.83 -10.02
C LEU A 230 73.68 -38.97 -9.08
#